data_AF-A0A956AYZ3-F1
#
_entry.id   AF-A0A956AYZ3-F1
#
_cell.length_a   1.000
_cell.length_b   1.000
_cell.length_c   1.000
_cell.angle_alpha   90.00
_cell.angle_beta   90.00
_cell.angle_gamma   90.00
#
_symmetry.space_group_name_H-M   'P 1'
#
loop_
_entity.id
_entity.type
_entity.pdbx_description
1 polymer ?
#
loop_
_entity_poly.entity_id
_entity_poly.type
_entity_poly.pdbx_seq_one_letter_code
_entity_poly.pdbx_strand_id
1 'polypeptide(L)' 'MSDAPTFHGTTILAVRRDGKLVFCGDGQVSLGNSIMKGSARKVRTLLDGQILTGFAGATADAF' A
#
# COMPACT_ATOMS: atom_id res chain seq x y z
N MET A 1 -1.42 -26.00 -17.53
CA MET A 1 -0.79 -25.72 -16.24
C MET A 1 -1.59 -24.58 -15.62
N SER A 2 -2.17 -24.80 -14.44
CA SER A 2 -3.00 -23.80 -13.76
C SER A 2 -2.10 -22.71 -13.18
N ASP A 3 -2.15 -21.51 -13.76
CA ASP A 3 -1.54 -20.33 -13.15
C ASP A 3 -2.24 -20.08 -11.81
N ALA A 4 -1.49 -20.19 -10.72
CA ALA A 4 -1.97 -19.80 -9.41
C ALA A 4 -2.35 -18.30 -9.44
N PRO A 5 -3.42 -17.87 -8.76
CA PRO A 5 -3.83 -16.46 -8.76
C PRO A 5 -2.67 -15.60 -8.24
N THR A 6 -2.07 -14.82 -9.13
CA THR A 6 -0.96 -13.94 -8.79
C THR A 6 -1.53 -12.72 -8.08
N PHE A 7 -1.06 -12.43 -6.87
CA PHE A 7 -1.40 -11.19 -6.18
C PHE A 7 -0.71 -10.02 -6.89
N HIS A 8 -1.50 -9.12 -7.48
CA HIS A 8 -0.99 -7.85 -7.97
C HIS A 8 -0.83 -6.88 -6.80
N GLY A 9 0.41 -6.57 -6.47
CA GLY A 9 0.76 -5.58 -5.47
C GLY A 9 0.48 -4.15 -5.95
N THR A 10 0.38 -3.24 -5.00
CA THR A 10 0.20 -1.81 -5.26
C THR A 10 1.45 -1.02 -4.95
N THR A 11 1.57 0.19 -5.46
CA THR A 11 2.75 1.04 -5.26
C THR A 11 2.50 2.08 -4.17
N ILE A 12 3.53 2.34 -3.36
CA ILE A 12 3.60 3.51 -2.47
C ILE A 12 4.64 4.48 -3.07
N LEU A 13 4.28 5.75 -3.14
CA LEU A 13 5.16 6.84 -3.56
C LEU A 13 5.50 7.72 -2.36
N ALA A 14 6.77 8.10 -2.24
CA ALA A 14 7.24 9.06 -1.25
C ALA A 14 7.89 10.26 -1.95
N VAL A 15 7.50 11.47 -1.56
CA VAL A 15 8.09 12.71 -2.04
C VAL A 15 8.61 13.52 -0.86
N ARG A 16 9.86 13.93 -0.92
CA ARG A 16 10.49 14.82 0.06
C ARG A 16 10.89 16.14 -0.60
N ARG A 17 10.40 17.26 -0.07
CA ARG A 17 10.72 18.62 -0.55
C ARG A 17 10.62 19.61 0.61
N ASP A 18 11.57 20.54 0.69
CA ASP A 18 11.58 21.64 1.67
C ASP A 18 11.35 21.18 3.13
N GLY A 19 12.04 20.10 3.52
CA GLY A 19 11.91 19.51 4.86
C GLY A 19 10.59 18.78 5.12
N LYS A 20 9.68 18.71 4.15
CA LYS A 20 8.39 18.02 4.26
C LYS A 20 8.43 16.68 3.53
N LEU A 21 7.78 15.67 4.10
CA LEU A 21 7.65 14.32 3.56
C LEU A 21 6.18 14.00 3.33
N VAL A 22 5.84 13.48 2.15
CA VAL A 22 4.50 13.03 1.79
C VAL A 22 4.58 11.60 1.28
N PHE A 23 3.68 10.74 1.75
CA PHE A 23 3.46 9.40 1.20
C PHE A 23 2.08 9.34 0.54
N CYS A 24 2.00 8.68 -0.61
CA CYS A 24 0.76 8.40 -1.31
C CYS A 24 0.71 6.92 -1.72
N GLY A 25 -0.49 6.36 -1.69
CA GLY A 25 -0.79 5.01 -2.14
C GLY A 25 -2.29 4.87 -2.36
N ASP A 26 -2.69 3.89 -3.17
CA ASP A 26 -4.10 3.56 -3.34
C ASP A 26 -4.64 2.74 -2.15
N GLY A 27 -5.97 2.58 -2.11
CA GLY A 27 -6.67 1.72 -1.15
C GLY A 27 -7.05 0.34 -1.68
N GLN A 28 -6.50 -0.09 -2.82
CA GLN A 28 -6.96 -1.27 -3.55
C GLN A 28 -6.38 -2.57 -3.01
N VAL A 29 -7.21 -3.58 -2.82
CA VAL A 29 -6.81 -4.97 -2.59
C VAL A 29 -7.33 -5.77 -3.77
N SER A 30 -6.43 -6.46 -4.48
CA SER A 30 -6.78 -7.22 -5.68
C SER A 30 -6.52 -8.72 -5.50
N LEU A 31 -7.36 -9.54 -6.14
CA LEU A 31 -7.11 -10.97 -6.34
C LEU A 31 -7.21 -11.26 -7.83
N GLY A 32 -6.08 -11.55 -8.48
CA GLY A 32 -5.99 -11.54 -9.93
C GLY A 32 -6.42 -10.19 -10.51
N ASN A 33 -7.40 -10.19 -11.41
CA ASN A 33 -7.92 -8.99 -12.09
C ASN A 33 -9.07 -8.29 -11.34
N SER A 34 -9.52 -8.81 -10.20
CA SER A 34 -10.67 -8.29 -9.47
C SER A 34 -10.27 -7.48 -8.23
N ILE A 35 -10.91 -6.33 -8.04
CA ILE A 35 -10.77 -5.51 -6.83
C ILE A 35 -11.68 -6.06 -5.74
N MET A 36 -11.09 -6.53 -4.66
CA MET A 36 -11.79 -7.08 -3.50
C MET A 36 -12.15 -6.01 -2.46
N LYS A 37 -11.34 -4.95 -2.34
CA LYS A 37 -11.58 -3.84 -1.39
C LYS A 37 -10.90 -2.57 -1.89
N GLY A 38 -11.61 -1.44 -1.88
CA GLY A 38 -11.06 -0.14 -2.30
C GLY A 38 -10.62 0.78 -1.15
N SER A 39 -10.80 0.36 0.11
CA SER A 39 -10.62 1.20 1.30
C SER A 39 -9.45 0.78 2.21
N ALA A 40 -8.47 0.05 1.69
CA ALA A 40 -7.29 -0.29 2.48
C ALA A 40 -6.49 0.96 2.86
N ARG A 41 -6.00 1.02 4.10
CA ARG A 41 -5.08 2.07 4.56
C ARG A 41 -3.66 1.53 4.57
N LYS A 42 -2.91 1.83 3.51
CA LYS A 42 -1.53 1.33 3.33
C LYS A 42 -0.47 2.31 3.79
N VAL A 43 -0.84 3.59 3.94
CA VAL A 43 -0.03 4.61 4.59
C VAL A 43 -0.56 4.80 6.00
N ARG A 44 0.31 4.69 7.00
CA ARG A 44 -0.04 4.90 8.41
C ARG A 44 1.08 5.66 9.13
N THR A 45 0.70 6.35 10.19
CA THR A 45 1.65 6.99 11.10
C THR A 45 1.93 6.08 12.30
N LEU A 46 3.16 6.12 12.79
CA LEU A 46 3.59 5.48 14.05
C LEU A 46 4.19 6.55 14.97
N LEU A 47 4.41 6.19 16.24
CA LEU A 47 5.03 7.06 17.25
C LEU A 47 4.40 8.47 17.27
N ASP A 48 3.08 8.52 17.43
CA ASP A 48 2.30 9.77 17.48
C ASP A 48 2.54 10.72 16.30
N GLY A 49 2.74 10.17 15.10
CA GLY A 49 2.92 10.96 13.88
C GLY A 49 4.38 11.29 13.56
N GLN A 50 5.34 10.88 14.39
CA GLN A 50 6.75 11.11 14.13
C GLN A 50 7.31 10.22 13.00
N ILE A 51 6.66 9.09 12.73
CA ILE A 51 7.11 8.14 11.70
C ILE A 51 5.97 7.91 10.70
N LEU A 52 6.29 8.03 9.41
CA LEU A 52 5.40 7.69 8.30
C LEU A 52 5.84 6.36 7.69
N THR A 53 4.94 5.40 7.56
CA THR A 53 5.22 4.10 6.93
C THR A 53 4.19 3.77 5.86
N GLY A 54 4.61 2.98 4.87
CA GLY A 54 3.82 2.59 3.71
C GLY A 54 4.11 1.16 3.28
N PHE A 55 3.09 0.39 2.95
CA PHE A 55 3.23 -0.99 2.47
C PHE A 55 2.90 -1.10 0.97
N ALA A 56 3.87 -1.58 0.19
CA ALA A 56 3.72 -1.91 -1.23
C ALA A 56 3.95 -3.42 -1.39
N GLY A 57 2.93 -4.18 -1.79
CA GLY A 57 3.03 -5.64 -1.90
C GLY A 57 1.69 -6.36 -1.75
N ALA A 58 1.75 -7.67 -1.47
CA ALA A 58 0.56 -8.45 -1.16
C ALA A 58 -0.06 -7.91 0.13
N THR A 59 -1.36 -7.65 0.11
CA THR A 59 -2.07 -7.03 1.24
C THR A 59 -1.88 -7.80 2.57
N ALA A 60 -1.57 -9.10 2.50
CA ALA A 60 -1.28 -9.94 3.68
C ALA A 60 -0.12 -9.41 4.54
N ASP A 61 0.87 -8.73 3.94
CA ASP A 61 2.03 -8.17 4.66
C ASP A 61 1.73 -6.80 5.30
N ALA A 62 0.54 -6.25 5.04
CA ALA A 62 0.19 -4.86 5.29
C ALA A 62 -0.90 -4.67 6.34
N PHE A 63 -1.37 -5.73 7.00
CA PHE A 63 -2.36 -5.66 8.08
C PHE A 63 -1.68 -5.52 9.44
#